data_AF-A0AB74V1Q9-F1
#
_entry.id   AF-A0AB74V1Q9-F1
#
_cell.length_a   1.000
_cell.length_b   1.000
_cell.length_c   1.000
_cell.angle_alpha   90.00
_cell.angle_beta   90.00
_cell.angle_gamma   90.00
#
_symmetry.space_group_name_H-M   'P 1'
#
loop_
_entity.id
_entity.type
_entity.pdbx_description
1 polymer ?
#
loop_
_entity_poly.entity_id
_entity_poly.type
_entity_poly.pdbx_seq_one_letter_code
_entity_poly.pdbx_strand_id
1 'polypeptide(L)'
;MLDIIDFLETLGQDAQLRYAARDEVGFALAGTEIEPALQAAILAKDGPELQALLGQVPFCCLISPARPGEEQEECDGNCEEGEEKQDDKEKRKDGD
;
A
#
# COMPACT_ATOMS: atom_id res chain seq x y z
N MET A 1 7.49 21.65 3.59
CA MET A 1 6.05 21.75 3.27
C MET A 1 5.58 20.32 3.36
N LEU A 2 4.81 19.98 4.39
CA LEU A 2 4.34 18.60 4.59
C LEU A 2 3.10 18.41 3.73
N ASP A 3 3.16 17.48 2.79
CA ASP A 3 2.00 17.07 2.00
C ASP A 3 1.26 15.90 2.66
N ILE A 4 0.26 15.37 1.98
CA ILE A 4 -0.57 14.26 2.48
C ILE A 4 0.22 12.97 2.68
N ILE A 5 1.23 12.69 1.85
CA ILE A 5 2.03 11.48 1.90
C ILE A 5 2.96 11.57 3.11
N ASP A 6 3.67 12.70 3.25
CA ASP A 6 4.56 12.96 4.39
C ASP A 6 3.81 12.84 5.73
N PHE A 7 2.58 13.37 5.77
CA PHE A 7 1.75 13.31 6.96
C PHE A 7 1.31 11.89 7.29
N LEU A 8 0.84 11.12 6.31
CA LEU A 8 0.41 9.73 6.51
C LEU A 8 1.58 8.81 6.92
N GLU A 9 2.76 9.05 6.35
CA GLU A 9 3.99 8.38 6.79
C GLU A 9 4.29 8.68 8.26
N THR A 10 4.30 9.97 8.64
CA THR A 10 4.54 10.41 10.02
C THR A 10 3.50 9.82 10.98
N LEU A 11 2.23 9.85 10.61
CA LEU A 11 1.11 9.27 11.37
C LEU A 11 1.29 7.76 11.60
N GLY A 12 1.87 7.04 10.63
CA GLY A 12 2.12 5.61 10.70
C GLY A 12 3.36 5.22 11.52
N GLN A 13 4.42 6.03 11.44
CA GLN A 13 5.70 5.83 12.12
C GLN A 13 5.68 6.31 13.58
N ASP A 14 4.99 7.41 13.87
CA ASP A 14 4.90 7.96 15.21
C ASP A 14 3.87 7.21 16.05
N ALA A 15 4.35 6.42 17.01
CA ALA A 15 3.50 5.66 17.92
C ALA A 15 2.56 6.54 18.75
N GLN A 16 2.95 7.78 19.09
CA GLN A 16 2.06 8.70 19.81
C GLN A 16 0.90 9.13 18.91
N LEU A 17 1.18 9.54 17.67
CA LEU A 17 0.13 9.97 16.74
C LEU A 17 -0.77 8.82 16.29
N ARG A 18 -0.22 7.61 16.15
CA ARG A 18 -0.99 6.42 15.74
C ARG A 18 -2.11 6.06 16.73
N TYR A 19 -1.87 6.28 18.02
CA TYR A 19 -2.84 6.02 19.10
C TYR A 19 -3.44 7.29 19.69
N ALA A 20 -3.10 8.46 19.15
CA ALA A 20 -3.56 9.76 19.61
C ALA A 20 -5.07 9.89 19.51
N ALA A 21 -5.62 10.75 20.38
CA ALA A 21 -7.01 11.15 20.28
C ALA A 21 -7.24 11.96 18.99
N ARG A 22 -8.50 12.01 18.53
CA ARG A 22 -8.87 12.76 17.32
C ARG A 22 -8.41 14.22 17.37
N ASP A 23 -8.51 14.84 18.54
CA ASP A 23 -8.18 16.25 18.73
C ASP A 23 -6.66 16.49 18.58
N GLU A 24 -5.84 15.57 19.09
CA GLU A 24 -4.38 15.60 18.98
C GLU A 24 -3.92 15.42 17.52
N VAL A 25 -4.55 14.51 16.78
CA VAL A 25 -4.35 14.37 15.33
C VAL A 25 -4.79 15.64 14.60
N GLY A 26 -5.88 16.28 15.05
CA GLY A 26 -6.35 17.56 14.52
C GLY A 26 -5.35 18.69 14.71
N PHE A 27 -4.69 18.76 15.88
CA PHE A 27 -3.61 19.71 16.10
C PHE A 27 -2.41 19.47 15.18
N ALA A 28 -2.05 18.21 14.92
CA ALA A 28 -0.98 17.87 13.99
C ALA A 28 -1.33 18.25 12.54
N LEU A 29 -2.60 18.12 12.13
CA LEU A 29 -3.09 18.50 10.80
C LEU A 29 -3.16 20.02 10.57
N ALA A 30 -3.43 20.81 11.61
CA ALA A 30 -3.66 22.25 11.50
C ALA A 30 -2.47 23.06 10.94
N GLY A 31 -1.26 22.49 10.98
CA GLY A 31 -0.04 23.10 10.43
C GLY A 31 0.33 22.64 9.02
N THR A 32 -0.50 21.82 8.38
CA THR A 32 -0.23 21.22 7.07
C THR A 32 -0.98 21.94 5.95
N GLU A 33 -0.47 21.83 4.72
CA GLU A 33 -1.14 22.35 3.52
C GLU A 33 -2.04 21.29 2.85
N ILE A 34 -2.57 20.37 3.67
CA ILE A 34 -3.46 19.30 3.20
C ILE A 34 -4.85 19.88 2.93
N GLU A 35 -5.52 19.43 1.87
CA GLU A 35 -6.87 19.87 1.53
C GLU A 35 -7.86 19.57 2.68
N PRO A 36 -8.79 20.50 3.02
CA PRO A 36 -9.76 20.29 4.08
C PRO A 36 -10.57 18.98 3.99
N ALA A 37 -10.88 18.51 2.78
CA ALA A 37 -11.57 17.24 2.57
C ALA A 37 -10.74 16.04 3.05
N LEU A 38 -9.44 16.02 2.72
CA LEU A 38 -8.50 14.99 3.19
C LEU A 38 -8.31 15.06 4.71
N GLN A 39 -8.20 16.26 5.28
CA GLN A 39 -8.11 16.43 6.75
C GLN A 39 -9.34 15.85 7.45
N ALA A 40 -10.54 16.10 6.92
CA ALA A 40 -11.78 15.58 7.46
C ALA A 40 -11.84 14.04 7.40
N ALA A 41 -11.45 13.46 6.26
CA ALA A 41 -11.40 12.00 6.08
C ALA A 41 -10.41 11.34 7.07
N ILE A 42 -9.23 11.93 7.26
CA ILE A 42 -8.23 11.47 8.25
C ILE A 42 -8.82 11.51 9.66
N LEU A 43 -9.43 12.63 10.06
CA LEU A 43 -10.00 12.80 11.40
C LEU A 43 -11.19 11.86 11.67
N ALA A 44 -11.93 11.49 10.63
CA ALA A 44 -13.01 10.51 10.70
C ALA A 44 -12.50 9.05 10.71
N LYS A 45 -11.21 8.82 10.43
CA LYS A 45 -10.64 7.49 10.14
C LYS A 45 -11.38 6.78 9.00
N ASP A 46 -11.86 7.55 8.02
CA ASP A 46 -12.61 7.04 6.87
C ASP A 46 -11.64 6.65 5.75
N GLY A 47 -11.17 5.41 5.80
CA GLY A 47 -10.25 4.84 4.81
C GLY A 47 -10.81 4.84 3.38
N PRO A 48 -12.05 4.38 3.14
CA PRO A 48 -12.68 4.43 1.82
C PRO A 48 -12.79 5.83 1.24
N GLU A 49 -13.24 6.82 2.01
CA GLU A 49 -13.35 8.20 1.54
C GLU A 49 -11.96 8.79 1.25
N LEU A 50 -10.98 8.52 2.12
CA LEU A 50 -9.59 8.95 1.90
C LEU A 50 -9.02 8.36 0.60
N GLN A 51 -9.27 7.09 0.31
CA GLN A 51 -8.86 6.46 -0.95
C GLN A 51 -9.52 7.13 -2.16
N ALA A 52 -10.82 7.43 -2.09
CA ALA A 52 -11.55 8.09 -3.16
C ALA A 52 -11.00 9.51 -3.45
N LEU A 53 -10.74 10.29 -2.40
CA LEU A 53 -10.14 11.63 -2.52
C LEU A 53 -8.73 11.60 -3.13
N LEU A 54 -7.96 10.54 -2.86
CA LEU A 54 -6.64 10.31 -3.46
C LEU A 54 -6.71 9.72 -4.88
N GLY A 55 -7.91 9.54 -5.44
CA GLY A 55 -8.11 8.97 -6.77
C GLY A 55 -7.78 7.48 -6.87
N GLN A 56 -7.68 6.78 -5.74
CA GLN A 56 -7.53 5.32 -5.76
C GLN A 56 -8.83 4.67 -6.21
N VAL A 57 -8.66 3.70 -7.10
CA VAL A 57 -9.73 2.78 -7.49
C VAL A 57 -9.54 1.45 -6.75
N PRO A 58 -10.62 0.69 -6.49
CA PRO A 58 -10.49 -0.65 -5.95
C PRO A 58 -9.56 -1.49 -6.83
N PHE A 59 -8.47 -1.99 -6.26
CA PHE A 59 -7.56 -2.93 -6.92
C PHE A 59 -7.51 -4.22 -6.11
N CYS A 60 -7.44 -5.36 -6.79
CA CYS A 60 -7.35 -6.67 -6.16
C CYS A 60 -6.00 -7.29 -6.51
N CYS A 61 -5.11 -7.40 -5.51
CA CYS A 61 -3.87 -8.16 -5.66
C CYS A 61 -4.10 -9.62 -5.29
N LEU A 62 -3.75 -10.53 -6.19
CA LEU A 62 -3.71 -11.94 -5.88
C LEU A 62 -2.30 -12.28 -5.39
N ILE A 63 -2.15 -12.46 -4.08
CA ILE A 63 -0.92 -13.02 -3.51
C ILE A 63 -1.04 -14.53 -3.58
N SER A 64 -0.30 -15.16 -4.49
CA SER A 64 -0.22 -16.61 -4.56
C SER A 64 0.58 -17.13 -3.36
N PRO A 65 0.13 -18.18 -2.66
CA PRO A 65 0.97 -18.85 -1.68
C PRO A 65 2.24 -19.37 -2.36
N ALA A 66 3.36 -19.35 -1.62
CA ALA A 66 4.60 -19.96 -2.06
C ALA A 66 4.38 -21.46 -2.30
N ARG A 67 5.02 -22.04 -3.33
CA ARG A 67 4.93 -23.48 -3.55
C ARG A 67 5.68 -24.20 -2.42
N PRO A 68 5.25 -25.42 -2.04
CA PRO A 68 5.94 -26.18 -0.99
C PRO A 68 7.42 -26.39 -1.35
N GLY A 69 8.32 -25.84 -0.54
CA GLY A 69 9.77 -25.94 -0.73
C GLY A 69 10.43 -24.76 -1.45
N GLU A 70 9.68 -23.76 -1.89
CA GLU A 70 10.23 -22.45 -2.28
C GLU A 70 10.37 -21.60 -1.00
N GLU A 71 11.59 -21.25 -0.64
CA GLU A 71 11.86 -20.22 0.36
C GLU A 71 11.43 -18.86 -0.21
N GLN A 72 10.59 -18.11 0.52
CA GLN A 72 10.26 -16.74 0.14
C GLN A 72 11.53 -15.91 0.26
N GLU A 73 12.04 -15.41 -0.87
CA GLU A 73 13.07 -14.39 -0.81
C GLU A 73 12.50 -13.18 -0.06
N GLU A 74 13.16 -12.78 1.03
CA GLU A 74 12.84 -11.54 1.75
C GLU A 74 13.12 -10.38 0.78
N CYS A 75 12.06 -9.85 0.16
CA CYS A 75 12.20 -8.70 -0.74
C CYS A 75 12.62 -7.48 0.08
N ASP A 76 13.90 -7.10 -0.02
CA ASP A 76 14.52 -5.97 0.67
C ASP A 76 14.23 -4.61 0.00
N GLY A 77 13.26 -4.57 -0.91
CA GLY A 77 12.79 -3.36 -1.58
C GLY A 77 13.41 -3.09 -2.95
N ASN A 78 14.23 -3.99 -3.52
CA ASN A 78 14.84 -3.83 -4.85
C ASN A 78 14.39 -4.88 -5.89
N CYS A 79 13.21 -5.46 -5.74
CA CYS A 79 12.69 -6.47 -6.67
C CYS A 79 12.11 -5.77 -7.93
N GLU A 80 12.85 -5.72 -9.05
CA GLU A 80 12.29 -5.33 -10.35
C GLU A 80 11.18 -6.31 -10.76
N GLU A 81 10.07 -5.79 -11.29
CA GLU A 81 8.90 -6.60 -11.69
C GLU A 81 9.30 -7.67 -12.72
N GLY A 82 9.06 -8.93 -12.36
CA GLY A 82 9.57 -10.10 -13.08
C GLY A 82 9.06 -10.24 -14.51
N GLU A 83 9.99 -10.47 -15.45
CA GLU A 83 9.68 -10.94 -16.79
C GLU A 83 9.00 -12.32 -16.75
N GLU A 84 7.85 -12.42 -17.41
CA GLU A 84 7.08 -13.65 -17.58
C GLU A 84 7.89 -14.69 -18.38
N LYS A 85 8.39 -15.75 -17.74
CA LYS A 85 8.97 -16.89 -18.46
C LYS A 85 7.85 -17.72 -19.11
N GLN A 86 7.75 -17.67 -20.43
CA GLN A 86 6.92 -18.59 -21.21
C GLN A 86 7.47 -20.03 -21.09
N ASP A 87 6.62 -20.93 -20.61
CA ASP A 87 6.89 -22.37 -20.49
C ASP A 87 6.66 -23.05 -21.86
N ASP A 88 7.74 -23.49 -22.51
CA ASP A 88 7.73 -24.15 -23.82
C ASP A 88 7.22 -25.60 -23.68
N LYS A 89 6.00 -25.87 -24.16
CA LYS A 89 5.40 -27.21 -24.15
C LYS A 89 6.13 -28.15 -25.11
N GLU A 90 7.02 -28.97 -24.56
CA GLU A 90 7.70 -30.07 -25.24
C GLU A 90 6.70 -31.14 -25.74
N LYS A 91 6.53 -31.21 -27.06
CA LYS A 91 5.65 -32.14 -27.77
C LYS A 91 6.35 -33.50 -27.89
N ARG A 92 6.03 -34.45 -27.01
CA ARG A 92 6.51 -35.85 -27.12
C ARG A 92 6.01 -36.49 -28.43
N LYS A 93 6.96 -36.94 -29.26
CA LYS A 93 6.73 -37.80 -30.42
C LYS A 93 7.02 -39.25 -30.00
N ASP A 94 5.98 -40.07 -29.95
CA ASP A 94 6.02 -41.53 -30.11
C ASP A 94 5.24 -41.77 -31.42
N GLY A 95 5.74 -42.35 -32.52
CA GLY A 95 6.51 -43.58 -32.68
C GLY A 95 5.55 -44.61 -33.32
N ASP A 96 5.63 -44.82 -34.64
CA ASP A 96 5.04 -45.97 -35.36
C ASP A 96 6.17 -46.84 -35.91
#